data_AF-A0A6G0JHC5-F1
#
_entry.id   AF-A0A6G0JHC5-F1
#
_cell.length_a   1.000
_cell.length_b   1.000
_cell.length_c   1.000
_cell.angle_alpha   90.00
_cell.angle_beta   90.00
_cell.angle_gamma   90.00
#
_symmetry.space_group_name_H-M   'P 1'
#
loop_
_entity.id
_entity.type
_entity.pdbx_description
1 polymer ?
#
loop_
_entity_poly.entity_id
_entity_poly.type
_entity_poly.pdbx_seq_one_letter_code
_entity_poly.pdbx_strand_id
1 'polypeptide(L)' 'MVVNFNLESPLNVASVHENAHGETGVISFASGHMRAMQDRFPEVIQMDCTQQTNQ' A
#
# COMPACT_ATOMS: atom_id res chain seq x y z
N MET A 1 1.86 -1.95 -11.17
CA MET A 1 2.44 -0.66 -10.68
C MET A 1 1.41 -0.02 -9.76
N VAL A 2 1.83 0.63 -8.66
CA VAL A 2 0.94 1.26 -7.66
C VAL A 2 -0.13 2.17 -8.31
N VAL A 3 0.27 2.90 -9.35
CA VAL A 3 -0.64 3.76 -10.13
C VAL A 3 -1.79 2.95 -10.75
N ASN A 4 -1.52 1.78 -11.35
CA ASN A 4 -2.57 0.96 -11.98
C ASN A 4 -3.55 0.42 -10.93
N PHE A 5 -3.06 0.01 -9.76
CA PHE A 5 -3.91 -0.49 -8.67
C PHE A 5 -4.92 0.59 -8.21
N ASN A 6 -4.47 1.83 -8.08
CA ASN A 6 -5.36 2.96 -7.73
C ASN A 6 -6.37 3.28 -8.84
N LEU A 7 -6.01 3.04 -10.11
CA LEU A 7 -6.89 3.28 -11.25
C LEU A 7 -7.93 2.18 -11.47
N GLU A 8 -7.68 0.96 -11.00
CA GLU A 8 -8.61 -0.17 -11.12
C GLU A 8 -9.93 0.06 -10.36
N SER A 9 -9.93 0.87 -9.30
CA SER A 9 -11.13 1.21 -8.54
C SER A 9 -10.95 2.50 -7.74
N PRO A 10 -11.96 3.37 -7.65
CA PRO A 10 -11.90 4.57 -6.80
C PRO A 10 -11.80 4.24 -5.30
N LEU A 11 -12.10 2.99 -4.92
CA LEU A 11 -11.95 2.52 -3.55
C LEU A 11 -10.55 1.96 -3.28
N ASN A 12 -9.77 1.61 -4.30
CA ASN A 12 -8.38 1.20 -4.10
C ASN A 12 -7.53 2.41 -3.69
N VAL A 13 -6.70 2.23 -2.67
CA VAL A 13 -5.74 3.25 -2.25
C VAL A 13 -4.41 2.57 -2.00
N ALA A 14 -3.36 3.05 -2.65
CA ALA A 14 -2.00 2.65 -2.43
C ALA A 14 -1.06 3.84 -2.55
N SER A 15 -0.01 3.85 -1.72
CA SER A 15 1.01 4.88 -1.67
C SER A 15 2.39 4.28 -1.49
N VAL A 16 3.38 4.99 -2.01
CA VAL A 16 4.80 4.68 -1.85
C VAL A 16 5.43 5.79 -1.02
N HIS A 17 6.13 5.41 0.04
CA HIS A 17 6.91 6.32 0.85
C HIS A 17 8.39 6.06 0.60
N GLU A 18 9.09 7.09 0.11
CA GLU A 18 10.53 7.03 -0.14
C GLU A 18 11.32 7.25 1.16
N ASN A 19 12.48 6.63 1.28
CA ASN A 19 13.41 6.85 2.38
C ASN A 19 14.27 8.10 2.12
N ALA A 20 15.17 8.44 3.06
CA ALA A 20 16.07 9.60 2.94
C ALA A 20 17.05 9.50 1.76
N HIS A 21 17.21 8.33 1.15
CA HIS A 21 18.08 8.07 0.01
C HIS A 21 17.34 8.04 -1.33
N GLY A 22 16.02 8.26 -1.34
CA GLY A 22 15.18 8.22 -2.55
C GLY A 22 14.79 6.80 -2.99
N GLU A 23 15.02 5.80 -2.15
CA GLU A 23 14.59 4.42 -2.40
C GLU A 23 13.20 4.18 -1.82
N THR A 24 12.49 3.16 -2.30
CA THR A 24 11.22 2.77 -1.70
C THR A 24 11.43 2.22 -0.30
N GLY A 25 10.99 2.96 0.72
CA GLY A 25 11.07 2.54 2.11
C GLY A 25 9.85 1.72 2.53
N VAL A 26 8.65 2.21 2.23
CA VAL A 26 7.40 1.54 2.59
C VAL A 26 6.40 1.63 1.44
N ILE A 27 5.71 0.52 1.18
CA ILE A 27 4.51 0.51 0.34
C ILE A 27 3.32 0.22 1.24
N SER A 28 2.27 1.03 1.17
CA SER A 28 1.01 0.77 1.85
C SER A 28 -0.14 0.69 0.86
N PHE A 29 -1.06 -0.25 1.06
CA PHE A 29 -2.24 -0.37 0.22
C PHE A 29 -3.45 -0.93 0.97
N ALA A 30 -4.64 -0.55 0.49
CA ALA A 30 -5.94 -1.08 0.88
C ALA A 30 -6.78 -1.23 -0.39
N SER A 31 -7.27 -2.45 -0.63
CA SER A 31 -8.20 -2.69 -1.73
C SER A 31 -9.59 -2.15 -1.41
N GLY A 32 -10.37 -1.87 -2.45
CA GLY A 32 -11.76 -1.50 -2.28
C GLY A 32 -12.57 -2.56 -1.53
N HIS A 33 -12.22 -3.83 -1.67
CA HIS A 33 -12.84 -4.91 -0.90
C HIS A 33 -12.54 -4.81 0.60
N MET A 34 -11.29 -4.59 0.98
CA MET A 34 -10.89 -4.38 2.39
C MET A 34 -11.60 -3.16 2.99
N ARG A 35 -11.70 -2.08 2.20
CA ARG A 35 -12.39 -0.85 2.62
C ARG A 35 -13.91 -1.00 2.69
N ALA A 36 -14.50 -1.90 1.91
CA ALA A 36 -15.94 -2.18 1.96
C ALA A 36 -16.33 -3.08 3.15
N MET A 37 -15.40 -3.93 3.63
CA MET A 37 -15.64 -4.82 4.76
C MET A 37 -15.65 -4.08 6.11
N GLN A 38 -14.89 -2.98 6.23
CA GLN A 38 -14.80 -2.18 7.46
C GLN A 38 -14.87 -0.68 7.13
N ASP A 39 -16.06 -0.10 7.23
CA ASP A 39 -16.31 1.31 6.90
C ASP A 39 -15.58 2.29 7.84
N ARG A 40 -15.36 1.89 9.11
CA ARG A 40 -14.80 2.76 10.15
C ARG A 40 -13.29 2.58 10.38
N PHE A 41 -12.77 1.37 10.13
CA PHE A 41 -11.37 1.02 10.33
C PHE A 41 -10.92 0.08 9.21
N PRO A 42 -10.82 0.58 7.97
CA PRO A 42 -10.39 -0.27 6.87
C PRO A 42 -9.00 -0.82 7.14
N GLU A 43 -8.81 -2.12 6.89
CA GLU A 43 -7.50 -2.74 6.98
C GLU A 43 -6.55 -2.12 5.94
N VAL A 44 -5.33 -1.81 6.38
CA VAL A 44 -4.25 -1.31 5.55
C VAL A 44 -3.07 -2.26 5.67
N ILE A 45 -2.60 -2.77 4.54
CA ILE A 45 -1.39 -3.58 4.48
C ILE A 45 -0.21 -2.64 4.29
N GLN A 46 0.83 -2.81 5.09
CA GLN A 46 2.11 -2.11 4.95
C GLN A 46 3.22 -3.13 4.71
N MET A 47 4.06 -2.82 3.72
CA MET A 47 5.25 -3.58 3.40
C MET A 47 6.46 -2.70 3.66
N ASP A 48 7.28 -3.09 4.65
CA ASP A 48 8.61 -2.52 4.83
C ASP A 48 9.53 -3.09 3.74
N CYS A 49 10.04 -2.19 2.90
CA CYS A 49 10.91 -2.52 1.78
C CYS A 49 12.39 -2.35 2.11
N THR A 50 12.73 -1.93 3.33
CA THR A 50 14.12 -1.74 3.77
C THR A 50 14.79 -3.02 4.25
N GLN A 51 14.01 -4.07 4.52
CA GLN A 51 14.49 -5.34 5.03
C GLN A 51 14.32 -6.45 4.00
N GLN A 52 15.40 -7.19 3.71
CA GLN A 52 15.32 -8.45 2.97
C GLN A 52 15.04 -9.58 3.95
N THR A 53 13.81 -10.10 3.92
CA THR A 53 13.38 -11.19 4.81
C THR A 53 13.69 -12.58 4.26
N ASN A 54 14.07 -12.68 2.98
CA ASN A 54 14.53 -13.92 2.38
C ASN A 54 16.06 -14.01 2.56
N GLN A 55 16.50 -14.82 3.53
CA GLN A 55 17.85 -15.35 3.58
C GLN A 55 17.83 -16.84 3.26
#